data_AF-A0A7W1H6J2-F1
#
_entry.id   AF-A0A7W1H6J2-F1
#
_cell.length_a   1.000
_cell.length_b   1.000
_cell.length_c   1.000
_cell.angle_alpha   90.00
_cell.angle_beta   90.00
_cell.angle_gamma   90.00
#
_symmetry.space_group_name_H-M   'P 1'
#
loop_
_entity.id
_entity.type
_entity.pdbx_description
1 polymer ?
#
loop_
_entity_poly.entity_id
_entity_poly.type
_entity_poly.pdbx_seq_one_letter_code
_entity_poly.pdbx_strand_id
1 'polypeptide(L)'
;MDRYRQLWRYTQGDLPEIEVPILLQRGESCAQKIQANHHELRTVTKRIRYSGPTASIRIMKGVKWRVGDIGVSSVSEDVLKLLDSGTLYFTTKRLIFDGAKKTTSIALKKVLNFTFYANALVIEKDTGKDQVFENISQDQDMLDAILEGLLTKDRNR
;
A
#
# COMPACT_ATOMS: atom_id res chain seq x y z
N MET A 1 -20.54 -0.43 22.89
CA MET A 1 -20.99 0.91 22.43
C MET A 1 -19.81 1.86 22.22
N ASP A 2 -18.80 1.84 23.11
CA ASP A 2 -17.68 2.81 23.03
C ASP A 2 -16.77 2.68 21.80
N ARG A 3 -16.55 1.46 21.29
CA ARG A 3 -15.70 1.22 20.10
C ARG A 3 -16.23 1.93 18.84
N TYR A 4 -17.52 1.81 18.54
CA TYR A 4 -18.12 2.49 17.38
C TYR A 4 -18.04 4.01 17.49
N ARG A 5 -18.19 4.55 18.71
CA ARG A 5 -18.03 5.99 18.96
C ARG A 5 -16.59 6.45 18.74
N GLN A 6 -15.61 5.64 19.11
CA GLN A 6 -14.19 5.92 18.84
C GLN A 6 -13.88 5.90 17.35
N LEU A 7 -14.31 4.87 16.63
CA LEU A 7 -14.12 4.78 15.16
C LEU A 7 -14.74 5.99 14.46
N TRP A 8 -15.96 6.38 14.86
CA TRP A 8 -16.61 7.57 14.32
C TRP A 8 -15.82 8.86 14.58
N ARG A 9 -15.17 9.01 15.74
CA ARG A 9 -14.30 10.17 16.00
C ARG A 9 -13.09 10.20 15.07
N TYR A 10 -12.48 9.03 14.84
CA TYR A 10 -11.33 8.92 13.96
C TYR A 10 -11.67 9.28 12.52
N THR A 11 -12.81 8.84 11.99
CA THR A 11 -13.23 9.22 10.63
C THR A 11 -13.49 10.72 10.48
N GLN A 12 -13.88 11.42 11.55
CA GLN A 12 -14.01 12.89 11.56
C GLN A 12 -12.66 13.63 11.69
N GLY A 13 -11.54 12.91 11.82
CA GLY A 13 -10.20 13.50 11.94
C GLY A 13 -9.79 13.87 13.37
N ASP A 14 -10.58 13.49 14.38
CA ASP A 14 -10.23 13.55 15.81
C ASP A 14 -9.34 12.36 16.16
N LEU A 15 -8.11 12.42 15.65
CA LEU A 15 -7.14 11.33 15.69
C LEU A 15 -6.28 11.42 16.96
N PRO A 16 -5.86 10.28 17.55
CA PRO A 16 -4.93 10.30 18.66
C PRO A 16 -3.58 10.85 18.19
N GLU A 17 -2.80 11.38 19.11
CA GLU A 17 -1.40 11.76 18.83
C GLU A 17 -0.49 10.87 19.67
N ILE A 18 0.37 10.12 19.00
CA ILE A 18 1.34 9.22 19.63
C ILE A 18 2.76 9.73 19.39
N GLU A 19 3.61 9.59 20.42
CA GLU A 19 5.03 9.85 20.30
C GLU A 19 5.72 8.73 19.53
N VAL A 20 6.59 9.12 18.59
CA VAL A 20 7.30 8.21 17.71
C VAL A 20 8.78 8.57 17.67
N PRO A 21 9.68 7.57 17.49
CA PRO A 21 11.12 7.81 17.48
C PRO A 21 11.62 8.48 16.19
N ILE A 22 10.75 8.72 15.21
CA ILE A 22 11.08 9.34 13.93
C ILE A 22 10.90 10.87 13.99
N LEU A 23 11.74 11.59 13.24
CA LEU A 23 11.62 13.04 13.12
C LEU A 23 10.44 13.42 12.23
N LEU A 24 9.42 14.02 12.83
CA LEU A 24 8.24 14.55 12.14
C LEU A 24 8.47 16.00 11.69
N GLN A 25 7.81 16.42 10.61
CA GLN A 25 7.82 17.82 10.17
C GLN A 25 7.09 18.72 11.17
N ARG A 26 7.35 20.02 11.10
CA ARG A 26 6.63 20.99 11.94
C ARG A 26 5.11 20.90 11.76
N GLY A 27 4.39 20.69 12.87
CA GLY A 27 2.94 20.52 12.87
C GLY A 27 2.45 19.23 12.20
N GLU A 28 3.32 18.22 12.11
CA GLU A 28 2.96 16.84 11.74
C GLU A 28 2.89 16.02 13.04
N SER A 29 1.83 15.23 13.20
CA SER A 29 1.62 14.33 14.33
C SER A 29 1.33 12.93 13.81
N CYS A 30 1.72 11.91 14.57
CA CYS A 30 1.49 10.52 14.22
C CYS A 30 0.24 10.00 14.94
N ALA A 31 -0.67 9.41 14.18
CA ALA A 31 -1.90 8.83 14.72
C ALA A 31 -1.68 7.38 15.15
N GLN A 32 -0.95 6.61 14.36
CA GLN A 32 -0.71 5.19 14.64
C GLN A 32 0.59 4.72 14.00
N LYS A 33 1.22 3.71 14.60
CA LYS A 33 2.33 2.97 14.00
C LYS A 33 2.05 1.47 14.04
N ILE A 34 2.43 0.76 12.99
CA ILE A 34 2.29 -0.70 12.87
C ILE A 34 3.52 -1.32 12.24
N GLN A 35 3.78 -2.59 12.51
CA GLN A 35 4.74 -3.37 11.73
C GLN A 35 4.10 -3.77 10.39
N ALA A 36 4.85 -3.62 9.30
CA ALA A 36 4.38 -3.96 7.97
C ALA A 36 5.54 -4.44 7.07
N ASN A 37 5.17 -5.23 6.07
CA ASN A 37 6.07 -5.67 5.01
C ASN A 37 5.76 -4.92 3.73
N HIS A 38 6.71 -4.13 3.24
CA HIS A 38 6.55 -3.36 2.02
C HIS A 38 6.81 -4.21 0.78
N HIS A 39 5.82 -4.25 -0.09
CA HIS A 39 5.81 -4.97 -1.35
C HIS A 39 5.57 -4.03 -2.52
N GLU A 40 6.11 -4.39 -3.67
CA GLU A 40 5.89 -3.71 -4.95
C GLU A 40 5.38 -4.73 -5.97
N LEU A 41 4.30 -4.38 -6.67
CA LEU A 41 3.86 -5.12 -7.85
C LEU A 41 4.90 -4.94 -8.96
N ARG A 42 5.50 -6.06 -9.39
CA ARG A 42 6.43 -6.08 -10.52
C ARG A 42 5.92 -7.01 -11.60
N THR A 43 5.69 -6.44 -12.78
CA THR A 43 5.52 -7.19 -14.01
C THR A 43 6.87 -7.78 -14.43
N VAL A 44 7.01 -9.10 -14.29
CA VAL A 44 8.17 -9.86 -14.77
C VAL A 44 7.79 -10.48 -16.11
N THR A 45 8.37 -9.95 -17.18
CA THR A 45 8.25 -10.53 -18.52
C THR A 45 9.19 -11.73 -18.64
N LYS A 46 8.66 -12.95 -18.50
CA LYS A 46 9.44 -14.17 -18.73
C LYS A 46 9.47 -14.50 -20.22
N ARG A 47 10.68 -14.57 -20.79
CA ARG A 47 10.91 -15.11 -22.13
C ARG A 47 10.87 -16.64 -22.04
N ILE A 48 9.72 -17.24 -22.33
CA ILE A 48 9.58 -18.70 -22.38
C ILE A 48 10.29 -19.19 -23.65
N ARG A 49 11.45 -19.85 -23.49
CA ARG A 49 11.98 -20.73 -24.54
C ARG A 49 11.18 -22.02 -24.48
N TYR A 50 10.43 -22.32 -25.53
CA TYR A 50 9.68 -23.57 -25.67
C TYR A 50 10.63 -24.76 -25.53
N SER A 51 10.52 -25.50 -24.41
CA SER A 51 11.06 -26.85 -24.28
C SER A 51 10.33 -27.60 -23.16
N GLY A 52 9.40 -28.47 -23.53
CA GLY A 52 8.86 -29.53 -22.66
C GLY A 52 7.71 -29.15 -21.72
N PRO A 53 6.86 -30.13 -21.32
CA PRO A 53 5.54 -29.86 -20.76
C PRO A 53 5.59 -29.75 -19.23
N THR A 54 5.21 -28.60 -18.66
CA THR A 54 4.71 -28.54 -17.28
C THR A 54 3.71 -27.40 -17.14
N ALA A 55 2.51 -27.75 -16.65
CA ALA A 55 1.39 -26.89 -16.28
C ALA A 55 1.80 -25.82 -15.25
N SER A 56 1.11 -24.72 -14.97
CA SER A 56 -0.31 -24.33 -15.01
C SER A 56 -0.34 -22.81 -14.90
N ILE A 57 -1.22 -22.09 -15.62
CA ILE A 57 -1.44 -20.64 -15.41
C ILE A 57 -2.93 -20.32 -15.54
N ARG A 58 -3.51 -19.74 -14.47
CA ARG A 58 -4.80 -19.03 -14.55
C ARG A 58 -4.53 -17.56 -14.86
N ILE A 59 -5.08 -17.15 -15.98
CA ILE A 59 -4.91 -15.86 -16.64
C ILE A 59 -6.04 -14.94 -16.15
N MET A 60 -5.73 -13.80 -15.53
CA MET A 60 -6.71 -12.72 -15.38
C MET A 60 -6.46 -11.61 -16.40
N LYS A 61 -7.49 -11.51 -17.25
CA LYS A 61 -7.87 -10.56 -18.31
C LYS A 61 -7.19 -9.18 -18.29
N GLY A 62 -6.63 -8.80 -19.44
CA GLY A 62 -6.32 -7.39 -19.73
C GLY A 62 -5.36 -7.08 -20.88
N VAL A 63 -4.82 -8.07 -21.60
CA VAL A 63 -3.79 -7.79 -22.62
C VAL A 63 -4.42 -7.53 -24.00
N LYS A 64 -4.32 -6.28 -24.48
CA LYS A 64 -4.55 -5.95 -25.90
C LYS A 64 -3.39 -6.53 -26.72
N TRP A 65 -3.66 -7.58 -27.48
CA TRP A 65 -2.70 -8.18 -28.40
C TRP A 65 -2.71 -7.43 -29.74
N ARG A 66 -1.58 -6.82 -30.14
CA ARG A 66 -1.34 -6.42 -31.54
C ARG A 66 -0.49 -7.51 -32.17
N VAL A 67 -1.07 -8.22 -33.13
CA VAL A 67 -0.40 -9.26 -33.93
C VAL A 67 0.55 -8.56 -34.89
N GLY A 68 1.85 -8.77 -34.72
CA GLY A 68 2.87 -8.29 -35.64
C GLY A 68 4.20 -8.94 -35.32
N ASP A 69 4.58 -9.88 -36.17
CA ASP A 69 5.90 -10.50 -36.25
C ASP A 69 6.24 -11.64 -35.27
N ILE A 70 7.09 -12.53 -35.78
CA ILE A 70 7.23 -13.94 -35.41
C ILE A 70 8.12 -14.08 -34.17
N GLY A 71 7.60 -14.81 -33.16
CA GLY A 71 8.44 -15.74 -32.41
C GLY A 71 9.10 -15.29 -31.10
N VAL A 72 8.39 -14.63 -30.19
CA VAL A 72 8.56 -14.80 -28.72
C VAL A 72 7.26 -14.38 -28.04
N SER A 73 6.42 -15.33 -27.60
CA SER A 73 5.32 -15.00 -26.69
C SER A 73 5.92 -14.72 -25.32
N SER A 74 6.20 -13.45 -25.02
CA SER A 74 6.58 -13.04 -23.69
C SER A 74 5.34 -13.06 -22.80
N VAL A 75 5.33 -13.94 -21.80
CA VAL A 75 4.27 -13.95 -20.78
C VAL A 75 4.73 -13.01 -19.68
N SER A 76 4.06 -11.87 -19.57
CA SER A 76 4.25 -10.93 -18.46
C SER A 76 3.45 -11.43 -17.27
N GLU A 77 4.15 -11.83 -16.20
CA GLU A 77 3.57 -12.24 -14.92
C GLU A 77 3.73 -11.12 -13.90
N ASP A 78 2.63 -10.66 -13.29
CA ASP A 78 2.70 -9.74 -12.16
C ASP A 78 2.98 -10.52 -10.87
N VAL A 79 4.13 -10.24 -10.24
CA VAL A 79 4.55 -10.89 -8.99
C VAL A 79 4.72 -9.82 -7.90
N LEU A 80 4.09 -10.05 -6.74
CA LEU A 80 4.35 -9.26 -5.52
C LEU A 80 5.73 -9.62 -4.99
N LYS A 81 6.64 -8.65 -4.98
CA LYS A 81 7.99 -8.84 -4.46
C LYS A 81 8.15 -8.08 -3.14
N LEU A 82 8.51 -8.80 -2.08
CA LEU A 82 8.92 -8.20 -0.81
C LEU A 82 10.15 -7.32 -1.05
N LEU A 83 10.01 -6.03 -0.79
CA LEU A 83 11.12 -5.08 -0.86
C LEU A 83 11.83 -4.99 0.49
N ASP A 84 11.04 -4.80 1.55
CA ASP A 84 11.57 -4.50 2.88
C ASP A 84 10.53 -4.78 3.99
N SER A 85 11.01 -4.88 5.22
CA SER A 85 10.19 -5.07 6.42
C SER A 85 10.51 -3.99 7.43
N GLY A 86 9.50 -3.44 8.09
CA GLY A 86 9.71 -2.35 9.05
C GLY A 86 8.42 -1.76 9.61
N THR A 87 8.48 -0.48 9.99
CA THR A 87 7.37 0.20 10.67
C THR A 87 6.68 1.17 9.73
N LEU A 88 5.37 1.02 9.56
CA LEU A 88 4.52 1.99 8.87
C LEU A 88 3.91 2.95 9.89
N TYR A 89 4.11 4.25 9.65
CA TYR A 89 3.61 5.36 10.44
C TYR A 89 2.52 6.10 9.67
N PHE A 90 1.38 6.27 10.30
CA PHE A 90 0.26 7.05 9.81
C PHE A 90 0.34 8.45 10.42
N THR A 91 0.67 9.46 9.61
CA THR A 91 0.80 10.85 10.08
C THR A 91 -0.20 11.77 9.39
N THR A 92 -0.42 12.93 10.00
CA THR A 92 -1.33 13.99 9.49
C THR A 92 -0.94 14.59 8.15
N LYS A 93 0.25 14.28 7.60
CA LYS A 93 0.69 14.80 6.29
C LYS A 93 1.08 13.71 5.30
N ARG A 94 1.54 12.55 5.79
CA ARG A 94 2.10 11.49 4.94
C ARG A 94 2.08 10.14 5.64
N LEU A 95 2.12 9.10 4.85
CA LEU A 95 2.45 7.76 5.31
C LEU A 95 3.96 7.58 5.20
N ILE A 96 4.61 7.21 6.30
CA ILE A 96 6.05 6.99 6.35
C ILE A 96 6.26 5.52 6.65
N PHE A 97 6.92 4.81 5.74
CA PHE A 97 7.38 3.46 5.99
C PHE A 97 8.87 3.51 6.27
N ASP A 98 9.28 3.09 7.46
CA ASP A 98 10.66 2.98 7.88
C ASP A 98 11.08 1.52 7.86
N GLY A 99 11.67 1.11 6.73
CA GLY A 99 12.19 -0.24 6.51
C GLY A 99 13.68 -0.34 6.83
N ALA A 100 14.16 -1.57 7.07
CA ALA A 100 15.56 -1.83 7.38
C ALA A 100 16.53 -1.40 6.27
N LYS A 101 16.10 -1.41 5.01
CA LYS A 101 16.90 -1.03 3.84
C LYS A 101 16.55 0.37 3.34
N LYS A 102 15.27 0.74 3.38
CA LYS A 102 14.81 1.99 2.79
C LYS A 102 13.61 2.57 3.53
N THR A 103 13.70 3.86 3.83
CA THR A 103 12.54 4.66 4.24
C THR A 103 11.79 5.16 3.00
N THR A 104 10.48 4.99 2.97
CA THR A 104 9.59 5.55 1.94
C THR A 104 8.57 6.49 2.57
N SER A 105 8.23 7.56 1.85
CA SER A 105 7.32 8.60 2.33
C SER A 105 6.31 8.91 1.23
N ILE A 106 5.03 8.77 1.54
CA ILE A 106 3.91 8.98 0.63
C ILE A 106 3.07 10.12 1.19
N ALA A 107 3.07 11.28 0.53
CA ALA A 107 2.23 12.41 0.96
C ALA A 107 0.74 12.05 0.79
N LEU A 108 -0.11 12.43 1.76
CA LEU A 108 -1.55 12.12 1.72
C LEU A 108 -2.23 12.69 0.47
N LYS A 109 -1.87 13.91 0.06
CA LYS A 109 -2.29 14.52 -1.21
C LYS A 109 -2.01 13.70 -2.48
N LYS A 110 -1.08 12.75 -2.42
CA LYS A 110 -0.73 11.85 -3.54
C LYS A 110 -1.47 10.53 -3.49
N VAL A 111 -2.24 10.26 -2.44
CA VAL A 111 -3.04 9.05 -2.30
C VAL A 111 -4.36 9.29 -3.01
N LEU A 112 -4.59 8.55 -4.10
CA LEU A 112 -5.86 8.58 -4.83
C LEU A 112 -6.90 7.75 -4.09
N ASN A 113 -6.51 6.55 -3.71
CA ASN A 113 -7.36 5.57 -3.07
C ASN A 113 -6.53 4.62 -2.20
N PHE A 114 -7.21 3.92 -1.30
CA PHE A 114 -6.60 2.86 -0.51
C PHE A 114 -7.60 1.72 -0.34
N THR A 115 -7.10 0.51 -0.11
CA THR A 115 -7.94 -0.67 0.10
C THR A 115 -7.29 -1.60 1.10
N PHE A 116 -8.03 -1.92 2.16
CA PHE A 116 -7.66 -2.96 3.11
C PHE A 116 -8.16 -4.32 2.62
N TYR A 117 -7.24 -5.26 2.51
CA TYR A 117 -7.45 -6.69 2.36
C TYR A 117 -7.18 -7.38 3.70
N ALA A 118 -7.56 -8.65 3.82
CA ALA A 118 -7.49 -9.42 5.05
C ALA A 118 -6.12 -9.40 5.76
N ASN A 119 -5.02 -9.16 5.05
CA ASN A 119 -3.67 -9.04 5.62
C ASN A 119 -2.82 -7.95 4.96
N ALA A 120 -3.41 -7.09 4.12
CA ALA A 120 -2.67 -6.15 3.30
C ALA A 120 -3.38 -4.81 3.15
N LEU A 121 -2.63 -3.73 3.05
CA LEU A 121 -3.08 -2.40 2.69
C LEU A 121 -2.46 -2.06 1.34
N VAL A 122 -3.32 -1.79 0.36
CA VAL A 122 -2.90 -1.27 -0.95
C VAL A 122 -3.19 0.22 -0.98
N ILE A 123 -2.17 1.00 -1.34
CA ILE A 123 -2.26 2.45 -1.53
C ILE A 123 -2.00 2.76 -2.99
N GLU A 124 -3.03 3.28 -3.64
CA GLU A 124 -3.00 3.76 -5.01
C GLU A 124 -2.54 5.21 -5.01
N LYS A 125 -1.50 5.50 -5.80
CA LYS A 125 -0.92 6.85 -5.85
C LYS A 125 -1.27 7.57 -7.14
N ASP A 126 -1.25 8.90 -7.08
CA ASP A 126 -1.38 9.79 -8.23
C ASP A 126 -0.32 9.52 -9.31
N THR A 127 0.88 9.15 -8.86
CA THR A 127 2.08 9.02 -9.66
C THR A 127 2.97 7.89 -9.15
N GLY A 128 3.56 7.16 -10.09
CA GLY A 128 4.41 6.01 -9.80
C GLY A 128 3.61 4.74 -9.51
N LYS A 129 4.29 3.71 -9.02
CA LYS A 129 3.64 2.41 -8.74
C LYS A 129 2.93 2.40 -7.40
N ASP A 130 1.82 1.68 -7.33
CA ASP A 130 1.09 1.42 -6.10
C ASP A 130 1.97 0.78 -5.03
N GLN A 131 1.61 1.01 -3.78
CA GLN A 131 2.38 0.55 -2.64
C GLN A 131 1.54 -0.47 -1.88
N VAL A 132 2.11 -1.65 -1.65
CA VAL A 132 1.42 -2.73 -0.96
C VAL A 132 2.13 -2.97 0.37
N PHE A 133 1.38 -2.98 1.46
CA PHE A 133 1.88 -3.21 2.81
C PHE A 133 1.18 -4.43 3.39
N GLU A 134 1.91 -5.52 3.59
CA GLU A 134 1.36 -6.76 4.15
C GLU A 134 1.66 -6.89 5.66
N ASN A 135 1.07 -7.92 6.28
CA ASN A 135 1.19 -8.24 7.70
C ASN A 135 0.47 -7.26 8.63
N ILE A 136 -0.65 -6.71 8.16
CA ILE A 136 -1.52 -5.82 8.92
C ILE A 136 -2.60 -6.68 9.59
N SER A 137 -2.22 -7.33 10.69
CA SER A 137 -3.04 -8.34 11.34
C SER A 137 -3.88 -7.83 12.52
N GLN A 138 -3.74 -6.57 12.93
CA GLN A 138 -4.44 -6.02 14.10
C GLN A 138 -5.30 -4.80 13.73
N ASP A 139 -6.55 -4.84 14.20
CA ASP A 139 -7.56 -3.77 14.17
C ASP A 139 -7.68 -3.01 12.82
N GLN A 140 -8.00 -3.74 11.74
CA GLN A 140 -8.23 -3.16 10.42
C GLN A 140 -9.26 -2.04 10.44
N ASP A 141 -10.38 -2.19 11.16
CA ASP A 141 -11.40 -1.15 11.28
C ASP A 141 -10.85 0.16 11.86
N MET A 142 -9.92 0.07 12.81
CA MET A 142 -9.29 1.24 13.43
C MET A 142 -8.34 1.91 12.44
N LEU A 143 -7.53 1.12 11.74
CA LEU A 143 -6.60 1.63 10.73
C LEU A 143 -7.33 2.26 9.55
N ASP A 144 -8.44 1.67 9.14
CA ASP A 144 -9.35 2.18 8.13
C ASP A 144 -9.92 3.53 8.55
N ALA A 145 -10.52 3.60 9.74
CA ALA A 145 -11.06 4.85 10.29
C ALA A 145 -9.99 5.95 10.46
N ILE A 146 -8.79 5.58 10.89
CA ILE A 146 -7.66 6.52 11.03
C ILE A 146 -7.24 7.04 9.66
N LEU A 147 -7.06 6.15 8.67
CA LEU A 147 -6.60 6.54 7.34
C LEU A 147 -7.65 7.38 6.60
N GLU A 148 -8.93 7.03 6.74
CA GLU A 148 -10.04 7.83 6.23
C GLU A 148 -10.09 9.22 6.88
N GLY A 149 -9.94 9.29 8.20
CA GLY A 149 -9.86 10.55 8.94
C GLY A 149 -8.69 11.43 8.51
N LEU A 150 -7.52 10.82 8.30
CA LEU A 150 -6.32 11.50 7.80
C LEU A 150 -6.54 12.11 6.41
N LEU A 151 -7.13 11.34 5.49
CA LEU A 151 -7.43 11.82 4.14
C LEU A 151 -8.52 12.89 4.12
N THR A 152 -9.53 12.76 4.98
CA THR A 152 -10.60 13.77 5.13
C THR A 152 -10.04 15.09 5.63
N LYS A 153 -9.14 15.03 6.62
CA LYS A 153 -8.48 16.21 7.19
C LYS A 153 -7.53 16.88 6.18
N ASP A 154 -6.81 16.11 5.36
CA ASP A 154 -5.94 16.65 4.31
C ASP A 154 -6.74 17.33 3.20
N ARG A 155 -7.90 16.77 2.80
CA ARG A 155 -8.78 17.34 1.77
C ARG A 155 -9.49 18.64 2.19
N ASN A 156 -9.77 18.80 3.48
CA ASN A 156 -10.49 19.95 4.04
C ASN A 156 -9.57 21.13 4.43
N ARG A 157 -8.27 21.03 4.17
CA ARG A 157 -7.26 22.03 4.55
C ARG A 157 -6.80 22.85 3.35
#